data_AF-A0A9D4HMP2-F1
#
_entry.id   AF-A0A9D4HMP2-F1
#
_cell.length_a   1.000
_cell.length_b   1.000
_cell.length_c   1.000
_cell.angle_alpha   90.00
_cell.angle_beta   90.00
_cell.angle_gamma   90.00
#
_symmetry.space_group_name_H-M   'P 1'
#
loop_
_entity.id
_entity.type
_entity.pdbx_description
1 polymer ?
#
loop_
_entity_poly.entity_id
_entity_poly.type
_entity_poly.pdbx_seq_one_letter_code
_entity_poly.pdbx_strand_id
1 'polypeptide(L)'
;MKFALQICIFAATLCIIAAYWIDPADMDDNDVLSAFRTVKRKACASYSMICLPDSEYAFAKCCPGLSCFCNLWQTHCKCRVKLG
;
A
#
# COMPACT_ATOMS: atom_id res chain seq x y z
N MET A 1 -10.52 2.50 49.76
CA MET A 1 -9.81 3.36 48.78
C MET A 1 -8.31 3.06 48.64
N LYS A 2 -7.59 2.65 49.71
CA LYS A 2 -6.14 2.30 49.64
C LYS A 2 -5.78 1.15 48.68
N PHE A 3 -6.65 0.15 48.52
CA PHE A 3 -6.39 -1.01 47.64
C PHE A 3 -6.37 -0.68 46.15
N ALA A 4 -7.18 0.29 45.70
CA ALA A 4 -7.22 0.70 44.29
C ALA A 4 -5.91 1.40 43.88
N LEU A 5 -5.35 2.23 44.76
CA LEU A 5 -4.08 2.92 44.51
C LEU A 5 -2.93 1.91 44.41
N GLN A 6 -2.91 0.89 45.27
CA GLN A 6 -1.88 -0.14 45.27
C GLN A 6 -1.91 -0.96 43.96
N ILE A 7 -3.10 -1.33 43.47
CA ILE A 7 -3.27 -2.09 42.23
C ILE A 7 -2.77 -1.29 41.02
N CYS A 8 -3.06 0.02 40.96
CA CYS A 8 -2.56 0.87 39.88
C CYS A 8 -1.03 0.97 39.85
N ILE A 9 -0.39 1.04 41.03
CA ILE A 9 1.07 1.12 41.12
C ILE A 9 1.71 -0.20 40.64
N PHE A 10 1.15 -1.35 41.03
CA PHE A 10 1.63 -2.65 40.56
C PHE A 10 1.42 -2.86 39.05
N ALA A 11 0.28 -2.42 38.50
CA ALA A 11 0.04 -2.49 37.07
C ALA A 11 1.03 -1.62 36.29
N ALA A 12 1.32 -0.40 36.77
CA ALA A 12 2.27 0.50 36.13
C ALA A 12 3.71 -0.07 36.13
N THR A 13 4.16 -0.65 37.23
CA THR A 13 5.52 -1.23 37.29
C THR A 13 5.66 -2.47 36.42
N LEU A 14 4.63 -3.32 36.33
CA LEU A 14 4.64 -4.48 35.43
C LEU A 14 4.71 -4.06 33.95
N CYS A 15 4.01 -2.98 33.56
CA CYS A 15 4.09 -2.45 32.19
C CYS A 15 5.49 -1.92 31.83
N ILE A 16 6.17 -1.25 32.76
CA ILE A 16 7.52 -0.70 32.52
C ILE A 16 8.54 -1.82 32.37
N ILE A 17 8.45 -2.87 33.20
CA ILE A 17 9.33 -4.03 33.09
C ILE A 17 9.08 -4.74 31.76
N ALA A 18 7.83 -4.94 31.35
CA ALA A 18 7.51 -5.54 30.06
C ALA A 18 8.07 -4.73 28.88
N ALA A 19 8.04 -3.40 28.96
CA ALA A 19 8.60 -2.52 27.94
C ALA A 19 10.14 -2.59 27.85
N TYR A 20 10.83 -2.92 28.94
CA TYR A 20 12.29 -3.06 28.95
C TYR A 20 12.79 -4.30 28.16
N TRP A 21 11.99 -5.36 28.06
CA TRP A 21 12.32 -6.55 27.26
C TRP A 21 11.95 -6.40 25.77
N ILE A 22 11.32 -5.29 25.40
CA ILE A 22 11.09 -4.95 24.00
C ILE A 22 12.39 -4.30 23.50
N ASP A 23 13.29 -5.15 22.97
CA ASP A 23 14.46 -4.70 22.23
C ASP A 23 14.04 -3.61 21.22
N PRO A 24 14.67 -2.43 21.22
CA PRO A 24 14.44 -1.39 20.21
C PRO A 24 15.14 -1.77 18.89
N ALA A 25 14.95 -3.00 18.42
CA ALA A 25 15.59 -3.54 17.22
C ALA A 25 14.72 -3.40 15.96
N ASP A 26 13.50 -2.88 16.06
CA ASP A 26 12.58 -2.76 14.91
C ASP A 26 11.97 -1.35 14.81
N MET A 27 12.79 -0.31 15.00
CA MET A 27 12.47 1.03 14.49
C MET A 27 13.24 1.27 13.19
N ASP A 28 13.05 0.38 12.20
CA ASP A 28 13.46 0.66 10.82
C ASP A 28 12.27 1.30 10.09
N ASP A 29 12.15 2.62 10.25
CA ASP A 29 11.20 3.47 9.54
C ASP A 29 11.43 3.49 8.00
N ASN A 30 12.35 2.70 7.43
CA ASN A 30 12.61 2.68 5.99
C ASN A 30 11.83 1.61 5.20
N ASP A 31 11.19 0.63 5.85
CA ASP A 31 10.53 -0.45 5.10
C ASP A 31 9.16 -0.06 4.53
N VAL A 32 8.40 0.79 5.23
CA VAL A 32 7.11 1.26 4.71
C VAL A 32 7.32 2.23 3.53
N LEU A 33 8.30 3.13 3.62
CA LEU A 33 8.57 4.09 2.55
C LEU A 33 9.14 3.42 1.28
N SER A 34 9.92 2.36 1.44
CA SER A 34 10.47 1.59 0.32
C SER A 34 9.41 0.72 -0.36
N ALA A 35 8.47 0.15 0.40
CA ALA A 35 7.27 -0.52 -0.12
C ALA A 35 6.34 0.47 -0.88
N PHE A 36 6.08 1.67 -0.34
CA PHE A 36 5.30 2.68 -1.05
C PHE A 36 6.01 3.23 -2.30
N ARG A 37 7.35 3.31 -2.30
CA ARG A 37 8.13 3.71 -3.49
C ARG A 37 8.16 2.64 -4.58
N THR A 38 8.11 1.36 -4.24
CA THR A 38 7.98 0.29 -5.24
C THR A 38 6.58 0.24 -5.84
N VAL A 39 5.54 0.49 -5.04
CA VAL A 39 4.15 0.57 -5.54
C VAL A 39 3.92 1.82 -6.41
N LYS A 40 4.55 2.97 -6.08
CA LYS A 40 4.43 4.20 -6.90
C LYS A 40 5.13 4.15 -8.26
N ARG A 41 6.09 3.23 -8.49
CA ARG A 41 6.78 3.12 -9.79
C ARG A 41 6.07 2.26 -10.84
N LYS A 42 4.99 1.54 -10.47
CA LYS A 42 4.24 0.68 -11.40
C LYS A 42 2.73 0.69 -11.12
N ALA A 43 2.15 1.85 -10.87
CA ALA A 43 0.69 2.00 -10.93
C ALA A 43 0.27 1.99 -12.40
N CYS A 44 0.30 0.84 -13.06
CA CYS A 44 -0.24 0.65 -14.40
C CYS A 44 -1.59 -0.06 -14.30
N ALA A 45 -2.49 0.20 -15.24
CA ALA A 45 -3.81 -0.40 -15.27
C ALA A 45 -3.70 -1.91 -15.59
N SER A 46 -4.31 -2.73 -14.74
CA SER A 46 -4.37 -4.19 -14.89
C SER A 46 -5.38 -4.62 -15.96
N TYR A 47 -5.45 -5.92 -16.25
CA TYR A 47 -6.39 -6.46 -17.24
C TYR A 47 -7.82 -6.03 -16.94
N SER A 48 -8.53 -5.59 -17.98
CA SER A 48 -9.91 -5.08 -17.95
C SER A 48 -10.16 -3.77 -17.18
N MET A 49 -9.12 -3.13 -16.63
CA MET A 49 -9.23 -1.79 -16.04
C MET A 49 -9.44 -0.74 -17.12
N ILE A 50 -10.08 0.37 -16.72
CA ILE A 50 -10.29 1.53 -17.57
C ILE A 50 -8.93 2.16 -17.89
N CYS A 51 -8.71 2.50 -19.16
CA CYS A 51 -7.46 3.08 -19.64
C CYS A 51 -7.72 4.24 -20.59
N LEU A 52 -6.75 5.15 -20.72
CA LEU A 52 -6.77 6.23 -21.70
C LEU A 52 -5.56 6.07 -22.63
N PRO A 53 -5.76 5.89 -23.95
CA PRO A 53 -4.67 5.63 -24.90
C PRO A 53 -3.64 6.78 -25.00
N ASP A 54 -4.06 8.04 -24.76
CA ASP A 54 -3.22 9.24 -24.88
C ASP A 54 -2.87 9.92 -23.54
N SER A 55 -3.08 9.24 -22.41
CA SER A 55 -2.77 9.84 -21.12
C SER A 55 -1.26 9.82 -20.82
N GLU A 56 -0.69 10.94 -20.36
CA GLU A 56 0.68 10.99 -19.82
C GLU A 56 0.81 10.27 -18.47
N TYR A 57 -0.32 10.05 -17.79
CA TYR A 57 -0.37 9.48 -16.47
C TYR A 57 -0.19 7.95 -16.47
N ALA A 58 0.76 7.45 -15.67
CA ALA A 58 1.07 6.02 -15.58
C ALA A 58 -0.14 5.16 -15.14
N PHE A 59 -1.01 5.68 -14.27
CA PHE A 59 -2.20 4.98 -13.78
C PHE A 59 -3.27 4.74 -14.85
N ALA A 60 -3.25 5.53 -15.92
CA ALA A 60 -4.19 5.41 -17.03
C ALA A 60 -3.59 4.64 -18.22
N LYS A 61 -2.30 4.28 -18.16
CA LYS A 61 -1.63 3.38 -19.10
C LYS A 61 -1.74 1.93 -18.64
N CYS A 62 -2.01 1.03 -19.59
CA CYS A 62 -2.01 -0.41 -19.32
C CYS A 62 -0.61 -0.92 -18.99
N CYS A 63 -0.52 -1.95 -18.14
CA CYS A 63 0.75 -2.61 -17.84
C CYS A 63 1.41 -3.21 -19.10
N PRO A 64 2.75 -3.39 -19.11
CA PRO A 64 3.44 -4.04 -20.22
C PRO A 64 2.84 -5.42 -20.52
N GLY A 65 2.62 -5.71 -21.81
CA GLY A 65 1.91 -6.91 -22.28
C GLY A 65 0.40 -6.70 -22.53
N LEU A 66 -0.15 -5.55 -22.11
CA LEU A 66 -1.53 -5.17 -22.37
C LEU A 66 -1.61 -3.95 -23.30
N SER A 67 -2.76 -3.76 -23.94
CA SER A 67 -3.10 -2.58 -24.73
C SER A 67 -4.49 -2.10 -24.43
N CYS A 68 -4.67 -0.79 -24.56
CA CYS A 68 -5.95 -0.16 -24.34
C CYS A 68 -6.82 -0.36 -25.59
N PHE A 69 -7.92 -1.10 -25.44
CA PHE A 69 -8.89 -1.30 -26.51
C PHE A 69 -10.16 -0.54 -26.16
N CYS A 70 -10.55 0.36 -27.07
CA CYS A 70 -11.78 1.13 -26.97
C CYS A 70 -12.80 0.64 -28.00
N ASN A 71 -14.07 0.92 -27.74
CA ASN A 71 -15.09 0.75 -28.77
C ASN A 71 -14.89 1.81 -29.88
N LEU A 72 -15.62 1.67 -31.00
CA LEU A 72 -15.54 2.55 -32.17
C LEU A 72 -15.72 4.05 -31.86
N TRP A 73 -16.40 4.35 -30.75
CA TRP A 73 -16.71 5.69 -30.27
C TRP A 73 -15.70 6.23 -29.24
N GLN A 74 -14.56 5.56 -29.06
CA GLN A 74 -13.52 5.89 -28.05
C GLN A 74 -14.03 5.94 -26.59
N THR A 75 -15.21 5.38 -26.31
CA THR A 75 -15.77 5.23 -24.97
C THR A 75 -15.56 3.80 -24.45
N HIS A 76 -15.57 3.63 -23.12
CA HIS A 76 -15.37 2.34 -22.44
C HIS A 76 -14.06 1.61 -22.78
N CYS A 77 -12.97 2.37 -22.88
CA CYS A 77 -11.63 1.84 -23.10
C CYS A 77 -11.18 0.92 -21.96
N LYS A 78 -10.73 -0.30 -22.29
CA LYS A 78 -10.26 -1.29 -21.32
C LYS A 78 -8.95 -1.92 -21.74
N CYS A 79 -8.12 -2.27 -20.76
CA CYS A 79 -6.90 -3.02 -21.02
C CYS A 79 -7.21 -4.47 -21.42
N ARG A 80 -6.73 -4.91 -22.58
CA ARG A 80 -6.76 -6.31 -23.04
C ARG A 80 -5.35 -6.78 -23.37
N VAL A 81 -5.15 -8.08 -23.48
CA VAL A 81 -3.88 -8.64 -23.97
C VAL A 81 -3.62 -8.16 -25.40
N LYS A 82 -2.35 -7.83 -25.71
CA LYS A 82 -1.94 -7.62 -27.10
C LYS A 82 -2.05 -8.96 -27.83
N LEU A 83 -3.03 -9.09 -28.73
CA LEU A 83 -3.03 -10.13 -29.75
C LEU A 83 -1.93 -9.74 -30.75
N GLY A 84 -0.76 -10.36 -30.59
CA GLY A 84 0.34 -10.31 -31.56
C GLY A 84 0.17 -11.38 -32.62
#